data_AF-A0A9W9MHK0-F1
#
_entry.id   AF-A0A9W9MHK0-F1
#
_cell.length_a   1.000
_cell.length_b   1.000
_cell.length_c   1.000
_cell.angle_alpha   90.00
_cell.angle_beta   90.00
_cell.angle_gamma   90.00
#
_symmetry.space_group_name_H-M   'P 1'
#
loop_
_entity.id
_entity.type
_entity.pdbx_description
1 polymer ?
#
loop_
_entity_poly.entity_id
_entity_poly.type
_entity_poly.pdbx_seq_one_letter_code
_entity_poly.pdbx_strand_id
1 'polypeptide(L)'
;MQTSSYTLHTVLEHYNNLRWHFQDFTYCKTNRPFKFNQQLLEFPDTATSAFNLISRIVIEPTVGRYIQEADFGGDSWLNTRFASATREITTYKNRDEAVRRLLADSPYLLDWKEYYSAIEEDLNAARYSQHAAAFVLTLLPNLKKFNLSSA
;
A
#
# COMPACT_ATOMS: atom_id res chain seq x y z
N MET A 1 27.61 -28.49 -4.35
CA MET A 1 26.78 -27.81 -3.32
C MET A 1 27.08 -26.32 -3.39
N GLN A 2 26.24 -25.54 -4.07
CA GLN A 2 26.45 -24.10 -4.29
C GLN A 2 25.09 -23.40 -4.37
N THR A 3 24.27 -23.57 -3.33
CA THR A 3 22.87 -23.08 -3.29
C THR A 3 22.60 -22.11 -2.14
N SER A 4 23.49 -22.02 -1.15
CA SER A 4 23.27 -21.20 0.05
C SER A 4 23.62 -19.71 -0.15
N SER A 5 24.73 -19.40 -0.84
CA SER A 5 25.18 -18.00 -1.03
C SER A 5 24.29 -17.18 -1.98
N TYR A 6 23.83 -17.81 -3.08
CA TYR A 6 22.97 -17.14 -4.07
C TYR A 6 21.61 -16.76 -3.49
N THR A 7 21.04 -17.61 -2.63
CA THR A 7 19.74 -17.39 -1.99
C THR A 7 19.78 -16.30 -0.93
N LEU A 8 20.91 -16.15 -0.25
CA LEU A 8 21.07 -15.12 0.79
C LEU A 8 21.28 -13.73 0.18
N HIS A 9 21.99 -13.67 -0.96
CA HIS A 9 22.16 -12.44 -1.74
C HIS A 9 20.81 -11.90 -2.25
N THR A 10 19.99 -12.73 -2.89
CA THR A 10 18.69 -12.31 -3.43
C THR A 10 17.72 -11.85 -2.33
N VAL A 11 17.77 -12.50 -1.17
CA VAL A 11 17.00 -12.08 0.01
C VAL A 11 17.46 -10.70 0.49
N LEU A 12 18.77 -10.49 0.67
CA LEU A 12 19.28 -9.19 1.12
C LEU A 12 18.96 -8.05 0.14
N GLU A 13 19.09 -8.31 -1.17
CA GLU A 13 18.71 -7.35 -2.20
C GLU A 13 17.24 -6.96 -2.11
N HIS A 14 16.36 -7.95 -1.92
CA HIS A 14 14.93 -7.73 -1.76
C HIS A 14 14.61 -6.85 -0.54
N TYR A 15 15.15 -7.19 0.64
CA TYR A 15 14.94 -6.40 1.86
C TYR A 15 15.54 -4.99 1.75
N ASN A 16 16.70 -4.82 1.11
CA ASN A 16 17.28 -3.50 0.85
C ASN A 16 16.41 -2.67 -0.09
N ASN A 17 15.85 -3.29 -1.14
CA ASN A 17 14.94 -2.62 -2.06
C ASN A 17 13.64 -2.19 -1.36
N LEU A 18 13.05 -3.04 -0.53
CA LEU A 18 11.89 -2.68 0.29
C LEU A 18 12.21 -1.53 1.22
N ARG A 19 13.35 -1.59 1.93
CA ARG A 19 13.76 -0.52 2.83
C ARG A 19 13.90 0.81 2.08
N TRP A 20 14.54 0.81 0.92
CA TRP A 20 14.68 2.02 0.10
C TRP A 20 13.32 2.58 -0.34
N HIS A 21 12.41 1.72 -0.79
CA HIS A 21 11.06 2.13 -1.21
C HIS A 21 10.26 2.70 -0.04
N PHE A 22 10.23 2.00 1.08
CA PHE A 22 9.23 2.23 2.12
C PHE A 22 9.72 3.00 3.35
N GLN A 23 11.03 3.14 3.60
CA GLN A 23 11.51 3.80 4.83
C GLN A 23 11.02 5.25 4.96
N ASP A 24 11.11 5.99 3.86
CA ASP A 24 10.53 7.31 3.64
C ASP A 24 9.49 7.17 2.52
N PHE A 25 8.26 6.89 2.92
CA PHE A 25 7.18 6.47 2.04
C PHE A 25 6.46 7.68 1.44
N THR A 26 6.40 7.68 0.12
CA THR A 26 5.52 8.53 -0.68
C THR A 26 4.81 7.65 -1.71
N TYR A 27 3.58 7.99 -2.06
CA TYR A 27 2.89 7.28 -3.13
C TYR A 27 3.62 7.40 -4.46
N CYS A 28 3.41 6.41 -5.34
CA CYS A 28 3.99 6.32 -6.67
C CYS A 28 5.53 6.27 -6.72
N LYS A 29 6.21 6.12 -5.58
CA LYS A 29 7.65 5.98 -5.53
C LYS A 29 8.09 4.71 -6.26
N THR A 30 8.98 4.89 -7.22
CA THR A 30 9.58 3.82 -8.01
C THR A 30 10.93 4.29 -8.54
N ASN A 31 11.88 3.36 -8.67
CA ASN A 31 13.13 3.58 -9.39
C ASN A 31 13.05 3.14 -10.86
N ARG A 32 11.87 2.70 -11.32
CA ARG A 32 11.66 2.20 -12.68
C ARG A 32 11.12 3.32 -13.58
N PRO A 33 11.65 3.45 -14.80
CA PRO A 33 11.04 4.35 -15.78
C PRO A 33 9.64 3.84 -16.15
N PHE A 34 8.68 4.75 -16.19
CA PHE A 34 7.32 4.49 -16.66
C PHE A 34 6.91 5.55 -17.68
N LYS A 35 6.15 5.15 -18.69
CA LYS A 35 5.65 6.04 -19.75
C LYS A 35 4.27 6.62 -19.42
N PHE A 36 3.46 5.83 -18.71
CA PHE A 36 2.10 6.19 -18.34
C PHE A 36 1.89 5.86 -16.88
N ASN A 37 1.13 6.70 -16.17
CA ASN A 37 0.94 6.54 -14.74
C ASN A 37 0.30 5.19 -14.40
N GLN A 38 -0.57 4.65 -15.26
CA GLN A 38 -1.23 3.35 -15.06
C GLN A 38 -0.24 2.19 -14.86
N GLN A 39 0.97 2.28 -15.43
CA GLN A 39 2.02 1.28 -15.24
C GLN A 39 2.52 1.21 -13.80
N LEU A 40 2.32 2.27 -13.00
CA LEU A 40 2.68 2.27 -11.58
C LEU A 40 1.85 1.25 -10.79
N LEU A 41 0.65 0.91 -11.27
CA LEU A 41 -0.19 -0.11 -10.64
C LEU A 41 0.34 -1.54 -10.86
N GLU A 42 1.26 -1.71 -11.82
CA GLU A 42 1.92 -2.98 -12.12
C GLU A 42 3.23 -3.17 -11.33
N PHE A 43 3.72 -2.13 -10.66
CA PHE A 43 4.96 -2.20 -9.90
C PHE A 43 4.70 -2.70 -8.48
N PRO A 44 5.27 -3.86 -8.08
CA PRO A 44 4.94 -4.49 -6.80
C PRO A 44 5.42 -3.68 -5.58
N ASP A 45 6.42 -2.82 -5.74
CA ASP A 45 6.94 -1.99 -4.65
C ASP A 45 6.32 -0.58 -4.63
N THR A 46 5.35 -0.32 -5.51
CA THR A 46 4.69 0.98 -5.61
C THR A 46 3.27 0.88 -5.08
N ALA A 47 2.96 1.72 -4.09
CA ALA A 47 1.59 1.96 -3.67
C ALA A 47 1.07 3.24 -4.33
N THR A 48 -0.16 3.18 -4.86
CA THR A 48 -0.82 4.34 -5.52
C THR A 48 -2.02 4.87 -4.75
N SER A 49 -2.42 4.18 -3.67
CA SER A 49 -3.48 4.59 -2.76
C SER A 49 -3.28 3.95 -1.38
N ALA A 50 -3.96 4.47 -0.36
CA ALA A 50 -3.94 3.83 0.97
C ALA A 50 -4.36 2.36 0.90
N PHE A 51 -5.38 2.01 0.11
CA PHE A 51 -5.84 0.62 -0.05
C PHE A 51 -4.78 -0.28 -0.71
N ASN A 52 -4.04 0.23 -1.70
CA ASN A 52 -2.91 -0.49 -2.29
C ASN A 52 -1.80 -0.73 -1.26
N LEU A 53 -1.54 0.24 -0.39
CA LEU A 53 -0.56 0.09 0.68
C LEU A 53 -1.01 -0.97 1.70
N ILE A 54 -2.28 -0.98 2.13
CA ILE A 54 -2.83 -2.03 3.00
C ILE A 54 -2.61 -3.40 2.34
N SER A 55 -3.02 -3.53 1.08
CA SER A 55 -2.85 -4.77 0.31
C SER A 55 -1.38 -5.24 0.28
N ARG A 56 -0.44 -4.31 0.08
CA ARG A 56 1.00 -4.61 0.08
C ARG A 56 1.49 -5.07 1.44
N ILE A 57 1.07 -4.42 2.53
CA ILE A 57 1.43 -4.80 3.90
C ILE A 57 0.84 -6.17 4.27
N VAL A 58 -0.39 -6.47 3.85
CA VAL A 58 -0.99 -7.80 4.07
C VAL A 58 -0.16 -8.89 3.40
N ILE A 59 0.26 -8.67 2.16
CA ILE A 59 1.05 -9.64 1.39
C ILE A 59 2.48 -9.76 1.93
N GLU A 60 3.06 -8.65 2.37
CA GLU A 60 4.42 -8.59 2.89
C GLU A 60 4.52 -7.67 4.11
N PRO A 61 4.25 -8.20 5.33
CA PRO A 61 4.15 -7.39 6.55
C PRO A 61 5.42 -6.62 6.93
N THR A 62 6.59 -7.05 6.43
CA THR A 62 7.85 -6.31 6.59
C THR A 62 7.76 -4.89 6.03
N VAL A 63 6.97 -4.67 4.98
CA VAL A 63 6.75 -3.32 4.40
C VAL A 63 6.28 -2.33 5.47
N GLY A 64 5.27 -2.70 6.27
CA GLY A 64 4.76 -1.85 7.36
C GLY A 64 5.81 -1.54 8.43
N ARG A 65 6.76 -2.45 8.66
CA ARG A 65 7.87 -2.25 9.61
C ARG A 65 8.95 -1.31 9.08
N TYR A 66 9.11 -1.21 7.77
CA TYR A 66 10.11 -0.31 7.19
C TYR A 66 9.67 1.14 7.23
N ILE A 67 8.37 1.41 7.10
CA ILE A 67 7.82 2.76 7.07
C ILE A 67 8.08 3.48 8.40
N GLN A 68 8.86 4.56 8.32
CA GLN A 68 9.18 5.44 9.45
C GLN A 68 8.64 6.85 9.22
N GLU A 69 8.66 7.31 7.97
CA GLU A 69 8.06 8.57 7.56
C GLU A 69 7.07 8.26 6.42
N ALA A 70 5.88 8.86 6.46
CA ALA A 70 4.84 8.61 5.46
C ALA A 70 4.10 9.89 5.07
N ASP A 71 4.14 10.24 3.79
CA ASP A 71 3.30 11.30 3.24
C ASP A 71 2.03 10.71 2.60
N PHE A 72 0.92 10.80 3.33
CA PHE A 72 -0.39 10.40 2.82
C PHE A 72 -1.12 11.52 2.06
N GLY A 73 -0.54 12.72 1.97
CA GLY A 73 -1.12 13.86 1.27
C GLY A 73 -1.33 13.63 -0.24
N GLY A 74 -0.52 12.74 -0.83
CA GLY A 74 -0.61 12.43 -2.27
C GLY A 74 -1.85 11.62 -2.68
N ASP A 75 -2.55 10.96 -1.76
CA ASP A 75 -3.65 10.04 -2.09
C ASP A 75 -4.80 10.76 -2.81
N SER A 76 -5.13 11.99 -2.40
CA SER A 76 -6.17 12.82 -3.03
C SER A 76 -5.82 13.24 -4.45
N TRP A 77 -4.56 13.62 -4.71
CA TRP A 77 -4.08 14.00 -6.04
C TRP A 77 -4.04 12.83 -7.02
N LEU A 78 -3.66 11.64 -6.53
CA LEU A 78 -3.55 10.44 -7.35
C LEU A 78 -4.91 9.93 -7.80
N ASN A 79 -5.93 10.06 -6.96
CA ASN A 79 -7.31 9.74 -7.32
C ASN A 79 -7.77 10.51 -8.57
N THR A 80 -7.49 11.81 -8.70
CA THR A 80 -7.80 12.57 -9.92
C THR A 80 -7.03 12.07 -11.15
N ARG A 81 -5.81 11.59 -10.96
CA ARG A 81 -4.91 11.14 -12.03
C ARG A 81 -5.17 9.70 -12.49
N PHE A 82 -5.77 8.89 -11.62
CA PHE A 82 -6.04 7.47 -11.83
C PHE A 82 -7.53 7.13 -11.84
N ALA A 83 -8.45 8.11 -11.72
CA ALA A 83 -9.89 7.88 -11.63
C ALA A 83 -10.48 7.01 -12.75
N SER A 84 -9.84 6.97 -13.92
CA SER A 84 -10.25 6.14 -15.06
C SER A 84 -9.57 4.76 -15.13
N ALA A 85 -8.57 4.50 -14.30
CA ALA A 85 -7.82 3.25 -14.24
C ALA A 85 -8.44 2.37 -13.15
N THR A 86 -9.33 1.49 -13.61
CA THR A 86 -10.08 0.54 -12.81
C THR A 86 -9.27 -0.09 -11.68
N ARG A 87 -9.92 -0.18 -10.51
CA ARG A 87 -9.58 -0.99 -9.33
C ARG A 87 -8.85 -2.31 -9.65
N GLU A 88 -9.10 -2.91 -10.81
CA GLU A 88 -8.64 -4.22 -11.26
C GLU A 88 -7.21 -4.29 -11.81
N ILE A 89 -6.62 -3.17 -12.22
CA ILE A 89 -5.27 -3.15 -12.81
C ILE A 89 -4.25 -3.16 -11.68
N THR A 90 -4.16 -4.21 -10.85
CA THR A 90 -3.00 -4.39 -9.97
C THR A 90 -2.52 -5.83 -10.02
N THR A 91 -1.24 -6.05 -9.75
CA THR A 91 -0.62 -7.38 -9.83
C THR A 91 -1.11 -8.39 -8.79
N TYR A 92 -1.92 -7.98 -7.81
CA TYR A 92 -2.29 -8.81 -6.67
C TYR A 92 -3.66 -9.46 -6.83
N LYS A 93 -3.69 -10.60 -7.53
CA LYS A 93 -4.84 -11.51 -7.54
C LYS A 93 -5.11 -11.94 -6.08
N ASN A 94 -6.29 -11.63 -5.53
CA ASN A 94 -6.75 -11.88 -4.15
C ASN A 94 -6.47 -10.79 -3.09
N ARG A 95 -6.00 -9.59 -3.46
CA ARG A 95 -5.77 -8.54 -2.45
C ARG A 95 -7.03 -8.18 -1.66
N ASP A 96 -8.19 -8.11 -2.30
CA ASP A 96 -9.44 -7.69 -1.67
C ASP A 96 -9.86 -8.71 -0.58
N GLU A 97 -9.69 -10.01 -0.87
CA GLU A 97 -9.90 -11.07 0.11
C GLU A 97 -8.91 -10.98 1.27
N ALA A 98 -7.64 -10.72 0.97
CA ALA A 98 -6.61 -10.60 1.98
C ALA A 98 -6.84 -9.39 2.91
N VAL A 99 -7.26 -8.26 2.35
CA VAL A 99 -7.65 -7.07 3.11
C VAL A 99 -8.89 -7.35 3.96
N ARG A 100 -9.94 -8.00 3.42
CA ARG A 100 -11.12 -8.37 4.20
C ARG A 100 -10.79 -9.25 5.40
N ARG A 101 -9.90 -10.23 5.24
CA ARG A 101 -9.43 -11.07 6.36
C ARG A 101 -8.68 -10.23 7.39
N LEU A 102 -7.77 -9.36 6.96
CA LEU A 102 -7.05 -8.47 7.88
C LEU A 102 -8.02 -7.59 8.67
N LEU A 103 -9.05 -7.03 8.02
CA LEU A 103 -10.05 -6.21 8.69
C LEU A 103 -10.90 -7.04 9.67
N ALA A 104 -11.29 -8.26 9.28
CA ALA A 104 -12.06 -9.17 10.12
C ALA A 104 -11.31 -9.62 11.38
N ASP A 105 -10.00 -9.79 11.27
CA ASP A 105 -9.12 -10.19 12.37
C ASP A 105 -8.62 -8.99 13.20
N SER A 106 -8.97 -7.76 12.81
CA SER A 106 -8.47 -6.54 13.47
C SER A 106 -9.18 -6.31 14.81
N PRO A 107 -8.45 -6.16 15.93
CA PRO A 107 -9.06 -5.84 17.21
C PRO A 107 -9.57 -4.39 17.28
N TYR A 108 -9.23 -3.55 16.30
CA TYR A 108 -9.62 -2.14 16.26
C TYR A 108 -10.95 -1.90 15.55
N LEU A 109 -11.55 -2.93 14.93
CA LEU A 109 -12.77 -2.81 14.14
C LEU A 109 -13.87 -3.70 14.72
N LEU A 110 -14.92 -3.06 15.27
CA LEU A 110 -16.10 -3.78 15.77
C LEU A 110 -17.04 -4.22 14.63
N ASP A 111 -17.20 -3.37 13.61
CA ASP A 111 -17.92 -3.71 12.38
C ASP A 111 -17.00 -3.56 11.16
N TRP A 112 -16.16 -4.57 10.93
CA TRP A 112 -15.23 -4.58 9.81
C TRP A 112 -15.94 -4.57 8.45
N LYS A 113 -17.20 -5.04 8.36
CA LYS A 113 -17.94 -5.11 7.10
C LYS A 113 -18.44 -3.74 6.67
N GLU A 114 -18.99 -2.98 7.60
CA GLU A 114 -19.36 -1.58 7.37
C GLU A 114 -18.10 -0.77 7.02
N TYR A 115 -17.02 -0.96 7.78
CA TYR A 115 -15.74 -0.30 7.53
C TYR A 115 -15.18 -0.58 6.14
N TYR A 116 -15.19 -1.85 5.72
CA TYR A 116 -14.76 -2.24 4.37
C TYR A 116 -15.70 -1.67 3.30
N SER A 117 -17.01 -1.64 3.54
CA SER A 117 -17.98 -1.09 2.57
C SER A 117 -17.76 0.40 2.32
N ALA A 118 -17.43 1.18 3.36
CA ALA A 118 -17.07 2.59 3.23
C ALA A 118 -15.80 2.78 2.39
N ILE A 119 -14.78 1.93 2.60
CA ILE A 119 -13.58 1.92 1.75
C ILE A 119 -13.94 1.61 0.30
N GLU A 120 -14.78 0.59 0.06
CA GLU A 120 -15.19 0.23 -1.30
C GLU A 120 -15.96 1.35 -2.00
N GLU A 121 -16.85 2.04 -1.29
CA GLU A 121 -17.56 3.20 -1.83
C GLU A 121 -16.58 4.29 -2.27
N ASP A 122 -15.61 4.64 -1.42
CA ASP A 122 -14.58 5.63 -1.74
C ASP A 122 -13.76 5.23 -2.97
N LEU A 123 -13.32 3.97 -3.04
CA LEU A 123 -12.56 3.44 -4.16
C LEU A 123 -13.37 3.43 -5.47
N ASN A 124 -14.65 3.04 -5.40
CA ASN A 124 -15.53 3.01 -6.57
C ASN A 124 -15.87 4.42 -7.08
N ALA A 125 -15.93 5.40 -6.18
CA ALA A 125 -16.09 6.80 -6.51
C ALA A 125 -14.77 7.49 -6.93
N ALA A 126 -13.66 6.75 -6.99
CA ALA A 126 -12.33 7.28 -7.25
C ALA A 126 -11.97 8.49 -6.37
N ARG A 127 -12.28 8.41 -5.07
CA ARG A 127 -12.01 9.46 -4.08
C ARG A 127 -11.09 8.96 -2.98
N TYR A 128 -10.53 9.92 -2.25
CA TYR A 128 -9.72 9.64 -1.08
C TYR A 128 -10.53 8.89 -0.02
N SER A 129 -10.00 7.76 0.47
CA SER A 129 -10.64 7.00 1.54
C SER A 129 -10.00 7.30 2.88
N GLN A 130 -10.69 8.11 3.68
CA GLN A 130 -10.29 8.38 5.07
C GLN A 130 -10.21 7.09 5.90
N HIS A 131 -11.11 6.14 5.64
CA HIS A 131 -11.12 4.84 6.29
C HIS A 131 -9.84 4.05 5.94
N ALA A 132 -9.49 3.93 4.65
CA ALA A 132 -8.26 3.24 4.27
C ALA A 132 -7.01 3.92 4.86
N ALA A 133 -6.93 5.26 4.80
CA ALA A 133 -5.80 6.00 5.35
C ALA A 133 -5.67 5.83 6.87
N ALA A 134 -6.78 5.93 7.61
CA ALA A 134 -6.79 5.72 9.06
C ALA A 134 -6.37 4.28 9.41
N PHE A 135 -6.86 3.29 8.67
CA PHE A 135 -6.51 1.90 8.92
C PHE A 135 -5.03 1.61 8.66
N VAL A 136 -4.43 2.17 7.59
CA VAL A 136 -2.99 2.06 7.33
C VAL A 136 -2.17 2.42 8.56
N LEU A 137 -2.51 3.51 9.26
CA LEU A 137 -1.76 3.96 10.44
C LEU A 137 -1.68 2.89 11.54
N THR A 138 -2.70 2.02 11.65
CA THR A 138 -2.70 0.91 12.61
C THR A 138 -1.71 -0.20 12.26
N LEU A 139 -1.24 -0.23 11.01
CA LEU A 139 -0.34 -1.25 10.46
C LEU A 139 1.13 -0.81 10.46
N LEU A 140 1.44 0.40 10.93
CA LEU A 140 2.78 1.01 10.84
C LEU A 140 3.45 1.13 12.23
N PRO A 141 4.02 0.04 12.77
CA PRO A 141 4.52 0.02 14.15
C PRO A 141 5.72 0.95 14.40
N ASN A 142 6.42 1.38 13.35
CA ASN A 142 7.64 2.19 13.43
C ASN A 142 7.45 3.63 12.91
N LEU A 143 6.21 4.05 12.69
CA LEU A 143 5.89 5.38 12.17
C LEU A 143 6.32 6.46 13.18
N LYS A 144 7.17 7.38 12.72
CA LYS A 144 7.71 8.50 13.51
C LYS A 144 7.10 9.83 13.09
N LYS A 145 6.80 9.99 11.80
CA LYS A 145 6.22 11.20 11.22
C LYS A 145 5.26 10.82 10.11
N PHE A 146 4.17 11.56 10.00
CA PHE A 146 3.27 11.44 8.86
C PHE A 146 2.59 12.76 8.54
N ASN A 147 2.22 12.91 7.27
CA ASN A 147 1.35 13.98 6.80
C ASN A 147 0.03 13.37 6.31
N LEU A 148 -1.09 14.01 6.62
CA LEU A 148 -2.39 13.68 6.04
C LEU A 148 -2.78 14.80 5.06
N SER A 149 -3.49 14.45 4.00
CA SER A 149 -4.17 15.45 3.17
C SER A 149 -5.17 16.21 4.05
N SER A 150 -5.06 17.53 4.14
CA SER A 150 -6.17 18.36 4.61
C SER A 150 -7.30 18.24 3.57
N ALA A 151 -8.50 17.91 4.03
CA ALA A 151 -9.71 17.93 3.21
C ALA A 151 -10.02 19.34 2.69
#